data_AF-A0A1F4CWG5-F1
#
_entry.id   AF-A0A1F4CWG5-F1
#
_cell.length_a   1.000
_cell.length_b   1.000
_cell.length_c   1.000
_cell.angle_alpha   90.00
_cell.angle_beta   90.00
_cell.angle_gamma   90.00
#
_symmetry.space_group_name_H-M   'P 1'
#
loop_
_entity.id
_entity.type
_entity.pdbx_description
1 polymer ?
#
loop_
_entity_poly.entity_id
_entity_poly.type
_entity_poly.pdbx_seq_one_letter_code
_entity_poly.pdbx_strand_id
1 'polypeptide(L)'
;MALLTFLLPPGLGYAAVSAETGFFAGAAAARCLACLHVIGNAPRTAFKDAKGSPCDPAKAASPAPTATSGVILAAADGEGVPEDQEAAEREKEREHAKRLRRARAEQEARRAEAARKLEAERTRQREINRLRATVSGLEQRESFLNHEVLWTRRELDSVSRDPADHSAMARRGGVEHELFYLQNQLNQTTASKHDAVRRLNRLQFR
;
A
#
# COMPACT_ATOMS: atom_id res chain seq x y z
N MET A 1 -36.16 35.97 38.46
CA MET A 1 -35.33 36.90 37.69
C MET A 1 -34.51 36.09 36.71
N ALA A 2 -34.93 36.21 35.44
CA ALA A 2 -34.36 35.80 34.16
C ALA A 2 -33.42 34.56 34.07
N LEU A 3 -34.01 33.49 33.53
CA LEU A 3 -33.35 32.46 32.72
C LEU A 3 -32.83 33.08 31.42
N LEU A 4 -31.56 32.84 31.09
CA LEU A 4 -31.02 33.11 29.75
C LEU A 4 -30.80 31.78 29.03
N THR A 5 -31.78 31.46 28.20
CA THR A 5 -31.75 30.44 27.15
C THR A 5 -30.87 30.94 26.00
N PHE A 6 -29.75 30.29 25.75
CA PHE A 6 -29.05 30.42 24.48
C PHE A 6 -29.49 29.30 23.52
N LEU A 7 -30.15 29.74 22.45
CA LEU A 7 -30.50 28.95 21.29
C LEU A 7 -29.26 28.38 20.61
N LEU A 8 -29.25 27.06 20.44
CA LEU A 8 -28.42 26.33 19.48
C LEU A 8 -28.96 26.55 18.05
N PRO A 9 -28.13 26.86 17.04
CA PRO A 9 -28.47 26.59 15.66
C PRO A 9 -28.34 25.08 15.35
N PRO A 10 -29.26 24.49 14.57
CA PRO A 10 -29.23 23.08 14.22
C PRO A 10 -28.33 22.85 13.00
N GLY A 11 -27.51 21.81 13.05
CA GLY A 11 -26.81 21.30 11.88
C GLY A 11 -25.31 21.27 12.06
N LEU A 12 -24.84 20.14 12.59
CA LEU A 12 -23.79 19.31 12.00
C LEU A 12 -23.61 18.11 12.94
N GLY A 13 -23.93 16.93 12.44
CA GLY A 13 -23.89 15.68 13.18
C GLY A 13 -22.50 15.44 13.74
N TYR A 14 -22.43 15.31 15.07
CA TYR A 14 -21.27 14.74 15.75
C TYR A 14 -21.22 13.25 15.43
N ALA A 15 -20.34 12.86 14.51
CA ALA A 15 -19.74 11.54 14.56
C ALA A 15 -18.73 11.56 15.70
N ALA A 16 -19.11 10.99 16.84
CA ALA A 16 -18.19 10.69 17.92
C ALA A 16 -17.20 9.62 17.44
N VAL A 17 -15.96 10.01 17.16
CA VAL A 17 -14.82 9.09 17.22
C VAL A 17 -13.89 9.61 18.30
N SER A 18 -13.80 8.78 19.32
CA SER A 18 -12.98 8.89 20.50
C SER A 18 -11.48 8.90 20.18
N ALA A 19 -10.75 9.44 21.16
CA ALA A 19 -9.36 9.20 21.50
C ALA A 19 -8.29 10.09 20.84
N GLU A 20 -7.83 11.02 21.69
CA GLU A 20 -6.40 11.30 21.92
C GLU A 20 -5.60 11.86 20.74
N THR A 21 -5.65 13.17 20.54
CA THR A 21 -4.44 13.93 20.19
C THR A 21 -4.50 15.31 20.79
N GLY A 22 -3.51 15.61 21.64
CA GLY A 22 -3.33 16.89 22.30
C GLY A 22 -3.09 18.01 21.30
N PHE A 23 -3.81 19.09 21.53
CA PHE A 23 -3.58 20.43 21.00
C PHE A 23 -2.16 20.91 21.33
N PHE A 24 -1.35 21.16 20.31
CA PHE A 24 -0.34 22.23 20.33
C PHE A 24 -0.36 22.91 18.95
N ALA A 25 -1.31 23.84 18.79
CA ALA A 25 -1.28 24.84 17.73
C ALA A 25 -0.69 26.12 18.35
N GLY A 26 0.58 26.36 18.07
CA GLY A 26 1.31 27.56 18.48
C GLY A 26 2.15 28.08 17.33
N ALA A 27 1.52 28.91 16.49
CA ALA A 27 2.09 29.97 15.66
C ALA A 27 3.52 29.78 15.08
N ALA A 28 3.62 29.24 13.86
CA ALA A 28 4.65 29.64 12.90
C ALA A 28 4.21 29.30 11.47
N ALA A 29 4.58 30.16 10.52
CA ALA A 29 4.46 30.00 9.06
C ALA A 29 3.11 30.33 8.40
N ALA A 30 2.59 31.53 8.69
CA ALA A 30 2.04 32.36 7.63
C ALA A 30 3.20 32.90 6.78
N ARG A 31 3.51 32.24 5.64
CA ARG A 31 4.24 32.76 4.45
C ARG A 31 4.68 31.59 3.54
N CYS A 32 3.78 31.13 2.67
CA CYS A 32 4.10 30.71 1.28
C CYS A 32 2.80 30.29 0.55
N LEU A 33 1.96 31.26 0.20
CA LEU A 33 0.72 31.04 -0.58
C LEU A 33 0.95 31.17 -2.10
N ALA A 34 2.13 30.78 -2.59
CA ALA A 34 2.46 30.84 -4.01
C ALA A 34 3.50 29.77 -4.39
N CYS A 35 3.08 28.50 -4.47
CA CYS A 35 3.88 27.47 -5.17
C CYS A 35 3.15 26.16 -5.55
N LEU A 36 1.81 26.12 -5.60
CA LEU A 36 1.08 24.92 -6.06
C LEU A 36 0.01 25.25 -7.10
N HIS A 37 0.46 25.76 -8.25
CA HIS A 37 -0.27 25.72 -9.53
C HIS A 37 0.70 25.29 -10.63
N VAL A 38 1.03 24.00 -10.69
CA VAL A 38 1.51 23.34 -11.92
C VAL A 38 0.95 21.92 -11.95
N ILE A 39 -0.32 21.80 -12.31
CA ILE A 39 -0.87 20.61 -12.94
C ILE A 39 -0.93 20.93 -14.43
N GLY A 40 -0.36 20.05 -15.25
CA GLY A 40 -0.68 19.97 -16.68
C GLY A 40 0.39 20.50 -17.62
N ASN A 41 1.24 19.60 -18.11
CA ASN A 41 1.84 19.73 -19.44
C ASN A 41 2.04 18.34 -20.04
N ALA A 42 0.99 17.83 -20.69
CA ALA A 42 1.07 16.78 -21.69
C ALA A 42 1.23 17.45 -23.07
N PRO A 43 2.23 17.10 -23.89
CA PRO A 43 2.32 17.64 -25.23
C PRO A 43 1.31 16.98 -26.16
N ARG A 44 0.34 17.78 -26.62
CA ARG A 44 -0.45 17.54 -27.82
C ARG A 44 0.44 17.73 -29.05
N THR A 45 0.56 16.71 -29.88
CA THR A 45 0.81 16.89 -31.33
C THR A 45 -0.30 16.17 -32.10
N ALA A 46 -1.10 16.99 -32.78
CA ALA A 46 -1.98 16.67 -33.89
C ALA A 46 -1.11 16.32 -35.12
N PHE A 47 -1.51 15.69 -36.24
CA PHE A 47 -2.77 15.28 -36.83
C PHE A 47 -2.32 14.43 -38.04
N LYS A 48 -2.91 13.26 -38.29
CA LYS A 48 -2.99 12.72 -39.66
C LYS A 48 -4.18 11.79 -39.76
N ASP A 49 -5.15 12.26 -40.54
CA ASP A 49 -6.40 11.58 -40.86
C ASP A 49 -6.16 10.23 -41.51
N ALA A 50 -6.76 9.19 -40.95
CA ALA A 50 -7.13 8.00 -41.69
C ALA A 50 -8.47 7.48 -41.16
N LYS A 51 -9.48 7.58 -42.02
CA LYS A 51 -10.86 7.11 -41.84
C LYS A 51 -10.90 5.63 -41.41
N GLY A 52 -11.71 5.30 -40.41
CA GLY A 52 -11.99 3.91 -40.05
C GLY A 52 -12.85 3.78 -38.79
N SER A 53 -14.17 3.70 -39.01
CA SER A 53 -15.30 3.30 -38.14
C SER A 53 -15.01 2.67 -36.75
N PRO A 54 -15.79 3.04 -35.70
CA PRO A 54 -15.73 2.38 -34.40
C PRO A 54 -16.53 1.06 -34.40
N CYS A 55 -15.99 0.01 -33.78
CA CYS A 55 -16.76 -1.17 -33.39
C CYS A 55 -16.57 -1.40 -31.89
N ASP A 56 -17.61 -1.03 -31.12
CA ASP A 56 -17.83 -1.39 -29.74
C ASP A 56 -18.08 -2.91 -29.60
N PRO A 57 -17.44 -3.62 -28.65
CA PRO A 57 -17.89 -4.94 -28.23
C PRO A 57 -18.92 -4.81 -27.11
N ALA A 58 -20.10 -4.25 -27.44
CA ALA A 58 -21.25 -4.22 -26.53
C ALA A 58 -22.55 -4.51 -27.28
N LYS A 59 -22.61 -5.65 -28.00
CA LYS A 59 -23.88 -6.28 -28.41
C LYS A 59 -23.65 -7.68 -28.99
N ALA A 60 -23.86 -8.71 -28.17
CA ALA A 60 -24.25 -10.02 -28.66
C ALA A 60 -25.07 -10.70 -27.56
N ALA A 61 -26.26 -10.15 -27.33
CA ALA A 61 -27.35 -10.96 -26.83
C ALA A 61 -27.64 -12.05 -27.86
N SER A 62 -27.79 -13.27 -27.36
CA SER A 62 -28.18 -14.53 -28.02
C SER A 62 -29.22 -14.36 -29.13
N PRO A 63 -29.21 -15.24 -30.15
CA PRO A 63 -30.24 -16.28 -30.11
C PRO A 63 -29.72 -17.69 -30.43
N ALA A 64 -30.40 -18.67 -29.82
CA ALA A 64 -30.30 -20.09 -30.09
C ALA A 64 -30.53 -20.43 -31.58
N PRO A 65 -29.83 -21.43 -32.15
CA PRO A 65 -30.24 -22.05 -33.40
C PRO A 65 -31.25 -23.17 -33.13
N THR A 66 -32.52 -22.91 -33.44
CA THR A 66 -33.46 -23.95 -33.87
C THR A 66 -33.21 -24.24 -35.36
N ALA A 67 -32.69 -25.43 -35.67
CA ALA A 67 -32.80 -26.03 -36.99
C ALA A 67 -33.22 -27.49 -36.81
N THR A 68 -34.44 -27.76 -37.23
CA THR A 68 -35.09 -29.06 -37.26
C THR A 68 -34.66 -29.85 -38.50
N SER A 69 -34.53 -31.16 -38.27
CA SER A 69 -34.86 -32.27 -39.18
C SER A 69 -33.99 -32.53 -40.40
N GLY A 70 -33.41 -33.74 -40.39
CA GLY A 70 -33.18 -34.51 -41.60
C GLY A 70 -31.91 -35.35 -41.51
N VAL A 71 -32.08 -36.66 -41.28
CA VAL A 71 -31.52 -37.76 -42.10
C VAL A 71 -31.25 -39.01 -41.24
N ILE A 72 -32.14 -39.99 -41.49
CA ILE A 72 -31.96 -41.44 -41.48
C ILE A 72 -31.89 -42.14 -40.12
N LEU A 73 -33.09 -42.53 -39.63
CA LEU A 73 -33.30 -43.82 -38.99
C LEU A 73 -32.90 -44.92 -39.97
N ALA A 74 -31.66 -45.40 -39.84
CA ALA A 74 -31.32 -46.73 -40.32
C ALA A 74 -31.85 -47.69 -39.26
N ALA A 75 -32.91 -48.44 -39.61
CA ALA A 75 -33.21 -49.70 -38.96
C ALA A 75 -32.01 -50.60 -39.21
N ALA A 76 -31.07 -50.62 -38.27
CA ALA A 76 -30.10 -51.69 -38.15
C ALA A 76 -30.76 -52.75 -37.29
N ASP A 77 -30.91 -53.92 -37.91
CA ASP A 77 -31.36 -55.14 -37.29
C ASP A 77 -30.70 -55.36 -35.92
N GLY A 78 -31.50 -55.83 -34.97
CA GLY A 78 -31.03 -56.14 -33.63
C GLY A 78 -30.00 -57.27 -33.66
N GLU A 79 -28.74 -56.91 -33.73
CA GLU A 79 -27.68 -57.68 -33.10
C GLU A 79 -27.48 -57.10 -31.71
N GLY A 80 -27.88 -57.87 -30.69
CA GLY A 80 -27.62 -57.52 -29.31
C GLY A 80 -26.12 -57.30 -29.14
N VAL A 81 -25.73 -56.04 -28.94
CA VAL A 81 -24.42 -55.71 -28.40
C VAL A 81 -24.31 -56.53 -27.12
N PRO A 82 -23.31 -57.43 -26.98
CA PRO A 82 -23.22 -58.26 -25.80
C PRO A 82 -23.15 -57.34 -24.59
N GLU A 83 -24.01 -57.54 -23.59
CA GLU A 83 -24.08 -56.69 -22.38
C GLU A 83 -22.69 -56.54 -21.70
N ASP A 84 -21.79 -57.49 -21.96
CA ASP A 84 -20.38 -57.49 -21.56
C ASP A 84 -19.52 -56.38 -22.23
N GLN A 85 -19.82 -55.96 -23.47
CA GLN A 85 -19.10 -54.88 -24.15
C GLN A 85 -19.53 -53.49 -23.64
N GLU A 86 -20.82 -53.28 -23.40
CA GLU A 86 -21.30 -52.02 -22.81
C GLU A 86 -20.80 -51.82 -21.36
N ALA A 87 -20.71 -52.90 -20.59
CA ALA A 87 -20.15 -52.85 -19.23
C ALA A 87 -18.65 -52.46 -19.24
N ALA A 88 -17.87 -53.01 -20.18
CA ALA A 88 -16.46 -52.70 -20.34
C ALA A 88 -16.20 -51.26 -20.83
N GLU A 89 -17.07 -50.71 -21.68
CA GLU A 89 -16.97 -49.30 -22.11
C GLU A 89 -17.34 -48.32 -21.00
N ARG A 90 -18.39 -48.59 -20.23
CA ARG A 90 -18.78 -47.78 -19.06
C ARG A 90 -17.70 -47.79 -17.97
N GLU A 91 -16.95 -48.88 -17.82
CA GLU A 91 -15.83 -48.96 -16.88
C GLU A 91 -14.64 -48.09 -17.34
N LYS A 92 -14.28 -48.13 -18.63
CA LYS A 92 -13.25 -47.26 -19.21
C LYS A 92 -13.62 -45.78 -19.08
N GLU A 93 -14.87 -45.41 -19.33
CA GLU A 93 -15.36 -44.03 -19.14
C GLU A 93 -15.24 -43.55 -17.68
N ARG A 94 -15.57 -44.42 -16.72
CA ARG A 94 -15.40 -44.13 -15.28
C ARG A 94 -13.92 -43.95 -14.92
N GLU A 95 -13.02 -44.74 -15.50
CA GLU A 95 -11.58 -44.54 -15.32
C GLU A 95 -11.09 -43.22 -15.92
N HIS A 96 -11.50 -42.89 -17.15
CA HIS A 96 -11.17 -41.63 -17.79
C HIS A 96 -11.69 -40.43 -16.99
N ALA A 97 -12.92 -40.50 -16.47
CA ALA A 97 -13.48 -39.48 -15.59
C ALA A 97 -12.70 -39.35 -14.28
N LYS A 98 -12.27 -40.46 -13.67
CA LYS A 98 -11.41 -40.45 -12.47
C LYS A 98 -10.05 -39.83 -12.76
N ARG A 99 -9.41 -40.16 -13.89
CA ARG A 99 -8.13 -39.57 -14.33
C ARG A 99 -8.26 -38.06 -14.56
N LEU A 100 -9.31 -37.61 -15.24
CA LEU A 100 -9.60 -36.19 -15.44
C LEU A 100 -9.84 -35.44 -14.12
N ARG A 101 -10.57 -36.04 -13.17
CA ARG A 101 -10.76 -35.45 -11.83
C ARG A 101 -9.45 -35.30 -11.07
N ARG A 102 -8.58 -36.30 -11.09
CA ARG A 102 -7.24 -36.23 -10.48
C ARG A 102 -6.39 -35.15 -11.13
N ALA A 103 -6.35 -35.10 -12.46
CA ALA A 103 -5.59 -34.09 -13.19
C ALA A 103 -6.08 -32.65 -12.89
N ARG A 104 -7.40 -32.43 -12.77
CA ARG A 104 -7.96 -31.14 -12.36
C ARG A 104 -7.59 -30.78 -10.93
N ALA A 105 -7.70 -31.73 -10.00
CA ALA A 105 -7.32 -31.51 -8.60
C ALA A 105 -5.82 -31.17 -8.46
N GLU A 106 -4.94 -31.84 -9.21
CA GLU A 106 -3.51 -31.52 -9.23
C GLU A 106 -3.23 -30.14 -9.83
N GLN A 107 -3.94 -29.75 -10.89
CA GLN A 107 -3.80 -28.43 -11.49
C GLN A 107 -4.29 -27.33 -10.53
N GLU A 108 -5.41 -27.55 -9.85
CA GLU A 108 -5.93 -26.66 -8.81
C GLU A 108 -4.98 -26.55 -7.62
N ALA A 109 -4.40 -27.67 -7.17
CA ALA A 109 -3.39 -27.68 -6.11
C ALA A 109 -2.15 -26.84 -6.50
N ARG A 110 -1.64 -27.01 -7.73
CA ARG A 110 -0.52 -26.20 -8.25
C ARG A 110 -0.87 -24.71 -8.31
N ARG A 111 -2.09 -24.36 -8.73
CA ARG A 111 -2.57 -22.97 -8.75
C ARG A 111 -2.67 -22.39 -7.33
N ALA A 112 -3.18 -23.18 -6.37
CA ALA A 112 -3.30 -22.76 -4.98
C ALA A 112 -1.91 -22.56 -4.33
N GLU A 113 -0.96 -23.46 -4.58
CA GLU A 113 0.42 -23.31 -4.11
C GLU A 113 1.11 -22.08 -4.72
N ALA A 114 0.93 -21.85 -6.02
CA ALA A 114 1.44 -20.66 -6.69
C ALA A 114 0.83 -19.37 -6.11
N ALA A 115 -0.48 -19.36 -5.84
CA ALA A 115 -1.15 -18.23 -5.20
C ALA A 115 -0.58 -17.93 -3.80
N ARG A 116 -0.38 -18.96 -2.97
CA ARG A 116 0.22 -18.82 -1.63
C ARG A 116 1.65 -18.24 -1.70
N LYS A 117 2.46 -18.67 -2.67
CA LYS A 117 3.81 -18.13 -2.89
C LYS A 117 3.76 -16.66 -3.28
N LEU A 118 2.90 -16.29 -4.24
CA LEU A 118 2.71 -14.90 -4.65
C LEU A 118 2.21 -14.01 -3.50
N GLU A 119 1.33 -14.51 -2.65
CA GLU A 119 0.87 -13.78 -1.46
C GLU A 119 2.00 -13.55 -0.46
N ALA A 120 2.83 -14.56 -0.19
CA ALA A 120 4.00 -14.43 0.68
C ALA A 120 5.05 -13.45 0.13
N GLU A 121 5.27 -13.44 -1.19
CA GLU A 121 6.14 -12.45 -1.84
C GLU A 121 5.57 -11.04 -1.75
N ARG A 122 4.25 -10.88 -1.96
CA ARG A 122 3.58 -9.58 -1.82
C ARG A 122 3.68 -9.04 -0.40
N THR A 123 3.51 -9.88 0.62
CA THR A 123 3.65 -9.43 2.03
C THR A 123 5.09 -9.04 2.34
N ARG A 124 6.07 -9.82 1.87
CA ARG A 124 7.50 -9.47 1.97
C ARG A 124 7.80 -8.12 1.31
N GLN A 125 7.29 -7.88 0.10
CA GLN A 125 7.52 -6.63 -0.63
C GLN A 125 6.88 -5.43 0.08
N ARG A 126 5.68 -5.60 0.66
CA ARG A 126 5.04 -4.55 1.47
C ARG A 126 5.90 -4.18 2.67
N GLU A 127 6.46 -5.17 3.37
CA GLU A 127 7.33 -4.91 4.52
C GLU A 127 8.65 -4.23 4.11
N ILE A 128 9.24 -4.63 2.99
CA ILE A 128 10.42 -3.94 2.41
C ILE A 128 10.11 -2.47 2.14
N ASN A 129 8.97 -2.18 1.52
CA ASN A 129 8.57 -0.80 1.21
C ASN A 129 8.31 0.02 2.48
N ARG A 130 7.67 -0.59 3.49
CA ARG A 130 7.46 0.03 4.80
C ARG A 130 8.80 0.38 5.46
N LEU A 131 9.73 -0.56 5.52
CA LEU A 131 11.05 -0.34 6.12
C LEU A 131 11.86 0.72 5.36
N ARG A 132 11.79 0.75 4.02
CA ARG A 132 12.42 1.81 3.22
C ARG A 132 11.88 3.20 3.56
N ALA A 133 10.56 3.33 3.68
CA ALA A 133 9.94 4.57 4.12
C ALA A 133 10.37 4.97 5.53
N THR A 134 10.44 4.00 6.46
CA THR A 134 10.94 4.24 7.82
C THR A 134 12.40 4.71 7.83
N VAL A 135 13.28 4.06 7.08
CA VAL A 135 14.70 4.46 6.97
C VAL A 135 14.81 5.87 6.41
N SER A 136 14.10 6.18 5.34
CA SER A 136 14.11 7.53 4.74
C SER A 136 13.63 8.60 5.73
N GLY A 137 12.58 8.33 6.49
CA GLY A 137 12.11 9.26 7.54
C GLY A 137 13.12 9.45 8.67
N LEU A 138 13.80 8.37 9.09
CA LEU A 138 14.85 8.45 10.11
C LEU A 138 16.10 9.20 9.61
N GLU A 139 16.48 9.03 8.34
CA GLU A 139 17.58 9.78 7.71
C GLU A 139 17.30 11.28 7.67
N GLN A 140 16.07 11.68 7.31
CA GLN A 140 15.66 13.09 7.33
C GLN A 140 15.73 13.66 8.75
N ARG A 141 15.21 12.91 9.74
CA ARG A 141 15.25 13.34 11.15
C ARG A 141 16.68 13.44 11.67
N GLU A 142 17.54 12.48 11.34
CA GLU A 142 18.95 12.50 11.72
C GLU A 142 19.68 13.70 11.10
N SER A 143 19.42 14.00 9.82
CA SER A 143 19.96 15.19 9.17
C SER A 143 19.52 16.48 9.86
N PHE A 144 18.24 16.57 10.23
CA PHE A 144 17.71 17.72 10.98
C PHE A 144 18.38 17.84 12.35
N LEU A 145 18.43 16.77 13.13
CA LEU A 145 19.06 16.77 14.46
C LEU A 145 20.56 17.09 14.39
N ASN A 146 21.27 16.62 13.36
CA ASN A 146 22.66 16.99 13.14
C ASN A 146 22.81 18.50 12.92
N HIS A 147 21.92 19.12 12.15
CA HIS A 147 21.92 20.56 11.94
C HIS A 147 21.66 21.31 13.26
N GLU A 148 20.66 20.89 14.02
CA GLU A 148 20.34 21.49 15.33
C GLU A 148 21.53 21.38 16.30
N VAL A 149 22.14 20.20 16.43
CA VAL A 149 23.33 20.00 17.28
C VAL A 149 24.47 20.95 16.87
N LEU A 150 24.71 21.13 15.57
CA LEU A 150 25.73 22.06 15.07
C LEU A 150 25.39 23.51 15.38
N TRP A 151 24.12 23.90 15.26
CA TRP A 151 23.66 25.25 15.53
C TRP A 151 23.72 25.58 17.03
N THR A 152 23.16 24.72 17.90
CA THR A 152 23.21 24.88 19.37
C THR A 152 24.64 24.88 19.89
N ARG A 153 25.55 24.11 19.26
CA ARG A 153 26.97 24.15 19.62
C ARG A 153 27.62 25.49 19.28
N ARG A 154 27.27 26.10 18.14
CA ARG A 154 27.76 27.45 17.80
C ARG A 154 27.18 28.51 18.73
N GLU A 155 25.91 28.38 19.11
CA GLU A 155 25.30 29.24 20.11
C GLU A 155 26.06 29.14 21.43
N LEU A 156 26.35 27.93 21.89
CA LEU A 156 27.12 27.69 23.11
C LEU A 156 28.50 28.36 23.07
N ASP A 157 29.19 28.26 21.93
CA ASP A 157 30.50 28.90 21.72
C ASP A 157 30.42 30.44 21.69
N SER A 158 29.25 31.00 21.37
CA SER A 158 29.01 32.44 21.38
C SER A 158 28.67 33.03 22.75
N VAL A 159 28.26 32.19 23.72
CA VAL A 159 27.94 32.64 25.08
C VAL A 159 29.24 32.97 25.84
N SER A 160 29.24 34.10 26.54
CA SER A 160 30.38 34.54 27.36
C SER A 160 30.79 33.46 28.37
N ARG A 161 32.10 33.27 28.53
CA ARG A 161 32.70 32.35 29.50
C ARG A 161 33.12 33.05 30.79
N ASP A 162 32.77 34.33 30.95
CA ASP A 162 33.10 35.09 32.14
C ASP A 162 32.34 34.55 33.37
N PRO A 163 33.02 33.99 34.37
CA PRO A 163 32.36 33.46 35.56
C PRO A 163 31.73 34.54 36.44
N ALA A 164 32.09 35.82 36.25
CA ALA A 164 31.47 36.94 36.97
C ALA A 164 30.10 37.33 36.37
N ASP A 165 29.81 36.94 35.12
CA ASP A 165 28.51 37.15 34.49
C ASP A 165 27.59 35.95 34.76
N HIS A 166 26.90 36.00 35.90
CA HIS A 166 25.94 34.96 36.29
C HIS A 166 24.81 34.77 35.25
N SER A 167 24.47 35.80 34.48
CA SER A 167 23.43 35.71 33.45
C SER A 167 23.93 34.91 32.24
N ALA A 168 25.18 35.10 31.83
CA ALA A 168 25.82 34.31 30.79
C ALA A 168 26.01 32.86 31.25
N MET A 169 26.44 32.64 32.49
CA MET A 169 26.58 31.28 33.04
C MET A 169 25.26 30.51 33.06
N ALA A 170 24.15 31.16 33.46
CA ALA A 170 22.83 30.54 33.45
C ALA A 170 22.37 30.17 32.02
N ARG A 171 22.54 31.08 31.05
CA ARG A 171 22.24 30.80 29.63
C ARG A 171 23.08 29.65 29.10
N ARG A 172 24.38 29.66 29.39
CA ARG A 172 25.32 28.62 28.98
C ARG A 172 24.87 27.24 29.47
N GLY A 173 24.50 27.13 30.75
CA GLY A 173 23.96 25.88 31.31
C GLY A 173 22.69 25.40 30.61
N GLY A 174 21.80 26.31 30.22
CA GLY A 174 20.61 26.00 29.42
C GLY A 174 20.96 25.42 28.05
N VAL A 175 21.87 26.07 27.32
CA VAL A 175 22.32 25.64 25.99
C VAL A 175 23.10 24.31 26.06
N GLU A 176 23.90 24.08 27.11
CA GLU A 176 24.58 22.80 27.35
C GLU A 176 23.58 21.66 27.58
N HIS A 177 22.50 21.93 28.34
CA HIS A 177 21.44 20.95 28.57
C HIS A 177 20.68 20.63 27.28
N GLU A 178 20.35 21.63 26.48
CA GLU A 178 19.70 21.46 25.17
C GLU A 178 20.59 20.65 24.22
N LEU A 179 21.88 20.97 24.14
CA LEU A 179 22.84 20.23 23.32
C LEU A 179 22.91 18.75 23.73
N PHE A 180 22.95 18.46 25.03
CA PHE A 180 22.91 17.09 25.55
C PHE A 180 21.63 16.36 25.13
N TYR A 181 20.48 17.02 25.23
CA TYR A 181 19.20 16.45 24.83
C TYR A 181 19.16 16.13 23.32
N LEU A 182 19.58 17.08 22.47
CA LEU A 182 19.65 16.89 21.02
C LEU A 182 20.61 15.76 20.62
N GLN A 183 21.77 15.66 21.27
CA GLN A 183 22.72 14.56 21.05
C GLN A 183 22.12 13.20 21.44
N ASN A 184 21.39 13.12 22.55
CA ASN A 184 20.71 11.88 22.94
C ASN A 184 19.64 11.48 21.91
N GLN A 185 18.82 12.42 21.45
CA GLN A 185 17.84 12.15 20.38
C GLN A 185 18.50 11.70 19.07
N LEU A 186 19.62 12.32 18.70
CA LEU A 186 20.38 11.95 17.51
C LEU A 186 20.90 10.52 17.62
N ASN A 187 21.47 10.15 18.76
CA ASN A 187 21.95 8.79 19.01
C ASN A 187 20.83 7.74 18.93
N GLN A 188 19.67 8.03 19.54
CA GLN A 188 18.51 7.14 19.48
C GLN A 188 17.97 6.99 18.05
N THR A 189 17.92 8.08 17.28
CA THR A 189 17.48 8.09 15.88
C THR A 189 18.44 7.27 15.02
N THR A 190 19.74 7.47 15.20
CA THR A 190 20.81 6.75 14.48
C THR A 190 20.76 5.25 14.77
N ALA A 191 20.61 4.86 16.04
CA ALA A 191 20.46 3.46 16.43
C ALA A 191 19.21 2.83 15.80
N SER A 192 18.07 3.53 15.85
CA SER A 192 16.82 3.08 15.23
C SER A 192 16.93 2.91 13.72
N LYS A 193 17.65 3.83 13.05
CA LYS A 193 17.95 3.74 11.62
C LYS A 193 18.75 2.49 11.31
N HIS A 194 19.84 2.24 12.06
CA HIS A 194 20.66 1.05 11.87
C HIS A 194 19.86 -0.24 12.07
N ASP A 195 18.96 -0.29 13.05
CA ASP A 195 18.06 -1.44 13.24
C ASP A 195 17.11 -1.66 12.07
N ALA A 196 16.50 -0.59 11.56
CA ALA A 196 15.62 -0.66 10.40
C ALA A 196 16.37 -1.13 9.14
N VAL A 197 17.58 -0.61 8.90
CA VAL A 197 18.45 -1.04 7.80
C VAL A 197 18.85 -2.50 7.94
N ARG A 198 19.21 -2.96 9.15
CA ARG A 198 19.51 -4.38 9.40
C ARG A 198 18.31 -5.29 9.09
N ARG A 199 17.11 -4.90 9.50
CA ARG A 199 15.87 -5.64 9.19
C ARG A 199 15.60 -5.65 7.68
N LEU A 200 15.78 -4.52 7.01
CA LEU A 200 15.61 -4.40 5.56
C LEU A 200 16.57 -5.33 4.81
N ASN A 201 17.86 -5.33 5.19
CA ASN A 201 18.86 -6.20 4.58
C ASN A 201 18.52 -7.69 4.79
N ARG A 202 18.09 -8.08 6.00
CA ARG A 202 17.63 -9.46 6.26
C ARG A 202 16.45 -9.87 5.39
N LEU A 203 15.54 -8.95 5.08
CA LEU A 203 14.41 -9.22 4.18
C LEU A 203 14.78 -9.16 2.70
N GLN A 204 15.89 -8.55 2.31
CA GLN A 204 16.34 -8.51 0.91
C GLN A 204 17.16 -9.75 0.53
N PHE A 205 17.98 -10.27 1.44
CA PHE A 205 18.90 -11.40 1.17
C PHE A 205 18.36 -12.78 1.59
N ARG A 206 17.09 -12.87 2.00
CA ARG A 206 16.39 -14.15 2.21
C ARG A 206 15.68 -14.63 0.95
#